data_AF-A0A1V4QD76-F1
#
_entry.id   AF-A0A1V4QD76-F1
#
_cell.length_a   1.000
_cell.length_b   1.000
_cell.length_c   1.000
_cell.angle_alpha   90.00
_cell.angle_beta   90.00
_cell.angle_gamma   90.00
#
_symmetry.space_group_name_H-M   'P 1'
#
loop_
_entity.id
_entity.type
_entity.pdbx_description
1 polymer ?
#
loop_
_entity_poly.entity_id
_entity_poly.type
_entity_poly.pdbx_seq_one_letter_code
_entity_poly.pdbx_strand_id
1 'polypeptide(L)'
;MAHAPDFDEYLKTLGRLTSHVDPTASTPEAEHIAAATAGLGELMVTDVAGLAAWVRENPGDVPVLGLAIGLSQEKLKNVLRDRFDTSGWHGLARQRPVELITWLDEEFDLVRMLTAQMDRTYTFADILVARAGTRLTATRAGASGRRIEDHIEDIARDLGLDYVTRSRFSGRNGRTAPADLIVGDPNAPDIVVAAKGFDSTGSKLTDAVREIEEMAEVRLPRQLVLAVIDGIGWKSRQADLRRIHQLWVDRQIDGMYTLVTLDRFRADVTEFARLRRLI
;
A
#
# COMPACT_ATOMS: atom_id res chain seq x y z
N MET A 1 -27.71 -15.92 3.92
CA MET A 1 -27.03 -14.70 4.45
C MET A 1 -26.94 -14.71 5.96
N ALA A 2 -25.71 -14.60 6.47
CA ALA A 2 -25.40 -14.63 7.90
C ALA A 2 -25.90 -13.38 8.66
N HIS A 3 -26.31 -13.56 9.91
CA HIS A 3 -26.56 -12.45 10.83
C HIS A 3 -25.23 -11.79 11.25
N ALA A 4 -25.25 -10.46 11.39
CA ALA A 4 -24.12 -9.71 11.92
C ALA A 4 -23.74 -10.23 13.33
N PRO A 5 -22.49 -10.68 13.55
CA PRO A 5 -22.02 -11.07 14.87
C PRO A 5 -21.84 -9.83 15.75
N ASP A 6 -21.60 -10.04 17.05
CA ASP A 6 -21.17 -8.95 17.93
C ASP A 6 -19.89 -8.29 17.38
N PHE A 7 -19.79 -6.97 17.53
CA PHE A 7 -18.61 -6.22 17.13
C PHE A 7 -17.33 -6.76 17.77
N ASP A 8 -17.37 -7.15 19.04
CA ASP A 8 -16.20 -7.66 19.75
C ASP A 8 -15.79 -9.05 19.25
N GLU A 9 -16.75 -9.86 18.77
CA GLU A 9 -16.47 -11.12 18.08
C GLU A 9 -15.83 -10.86 16.71
N TYR A 10 -16.37 -9.92 15.94
CA TYR A 10 -15.78 -9.49 14.67
C TYR A 10 -14.35 -9.00 14.87
N LEU A 11 -14.09 -8.14 15.87
CA LEU A 11 -12.78 -7.56 16.15
C LEU A 11 -11.70 -8.62 16.44
N LYS A 12 -12.10 -9.76 17.02
CA LYS A 12 -11.19 -10.90 17.28
C LYS A 12 -10.75 -11.62 16.00
N THR A 13 -11.49 -11.47 14.90
CA THR A 13 -11.18 -12.12 13.61
C THR A 13 -10.17 -11.36 12.75
N LEU A 14 -9.76 -10.15 13.16
CA LEU A 14 -8.73 -9.37 12.45
C LEU A 14 -7.34 -10.02 12.59
N GLY A 15 -6.74 -10.35 11.46
CA GLY A 15 -5.43 -10.96 11.32
C GLY A 15 -4.32 -9.96 10.99
N ARG A 16 -3.07 -10.44 10.96
CA ARG A 16 -1.92 -9.70 10.41
C ARG A 16 -1.86 -9.93 8.90
N LEU A 17 -1.92 -8.87 8.13
CA LEU A 17 -1.85 -8.93 6.66
C LEU A 17 -0.42 -9.01 6.12
N THR A 18 0.53 -8.49 6.89
CA THR A 18 1.96 -8.47 6.59
C THR A 18 2.69 -9.53 7.42
N SER A 19 3.57 -10.27 6.76
CA SER A 19 4.50 -11.17 7.43
C SER A 19 5.45 -10.37 8.31
N HIS A 20 5.81 -10.91 9.47
CA HIS A 20 6.93 -10.37 10.24
C HIS A 20 8.19 -10.48 9.38
N VAL A 21 8.77 -9.34 9.02
CA VAL A 21 10.01 -9.29 8.24
C VAL A 21 11.17 -9.37 9.20
N ASP A 22 12.04 -10.35 9.00
CA ASP A 22 13.36 -10.36 9.66
C ASP A 22 14.18 -9.17 9.11
N PRO A 23 14.51 -8.18 9.94
CA PRO A 23 15.25 -6.99 9.50
C PRO A 23 16.73 -7.27 9.20
N THR A 24 17.17 -8.52 9.31
CA THR A 24 18.51 -9.00 8.95
C THR A 24 18.53 -9.89 7.71
N ALA A 25 17.36 -10.26 7.18
CA ALA A 25 17.28 -11.04 5.95
C ALA A 25 17.77 -10.24 4.75
N SER A 26 18.63 -10.85 3.93
CA SER A 26 19.06 -10.27 2.65
C SER A 26 17.86 -10.22 1.69
N THR A 27 17.65 -9.07 1.06
CA THR A 27 16.71 -8.90 -0.05
C THR A 27 17.48 -8.40 -1.27
N PRO A 28 16.94 -8.53 -2.50
CA PRO A 28 17.57 -7.97 -3.69
C PRO A 28 17.89 -6.47 -3.55
N GLU A 29 17.04 -5.72 -2.84
CA GLU A 29 17.28 -4.32 -2.54
C GLU A 29 18.43 -4.13 -1.53
N ALA A 30 18.55 -4.99 -0.51
CA ALA A 30 19.66 -4.94 0.44
C ALA A 30 20.99 -5.26 -0.25
N GLU A 31 21.01 -6.24 -1.14
CA GLU A 31 22.18 -6.61 -1.95
C GLU A 31 22.57 -5.49 -2.91
N HIS A 32 21.60 -4.84 -3.54
CA HIS A 32 21.83 -3.69 -4.39
C HIS A 32 22.42 -2.50 -3.61
N ILE A 33 21.88 -2.18 -2.43
CA ILE A 33 22.45 -1.13 -1.56
C ILE A 33 23.89 -1.48 -1.18
N ALA A 34 24.16 -2.73 -0.79
CA ALA A 34 25.50 -3.18 -0.45
C ALA A 34 26.48 -3.00 -1.63
N ALA A 35 26.09 -3.42 -2.84
CA ALA A 35 26.90 -3.26 -4.05
C ALA A 35 27.17 -1.78 -4.39
N ALA A 36 26.14 -0.93 -4.33
CA ALA A 36 26.28 0.51 -4.58
C ALA A 36 27.20 1.18 -3.55
N THR A 37 27.09 0.83 -2.27
CA THR A 37 27.98 1.36 -1.22
C THR A 37 29.43 0.89 -1.38
N ALA A 38 29.67 -0.34 -1.85
CA ALA A 38 31.01 -0.80 -2.19
C ALA A 38 31.60 0.02 -3.34
N GLY A 39 30.82 0.28 -4.40
CA GLY A 39 31.25 1.13 -5.52
C GLY A 39 31.53 2.59 -5.12
N LEU A 40 30.79 3.13 -4.14
CA LEU A 40 31.10 4.45 -3.56
C LEU A 40 32.43 4.43 -2.77
N GLY A 41 32.70 3.36 -2.04
CA GLY A 41 33.96 3.20 -1.29
C GLY A 41 35.21 3.10 -2.17
N GLU A 42 35.05 2.76 -3.45
CA GLU A 42 36.16 2.73 -4.43
C GLU A 42 36.48 4.11 -5.03
N LEU A 43 35.66 5.14 -4.77
CA LEU A 43 35.91 6.48 -5.27
C LEU A 43 37.17 7.08 -4.65
N MET A 44 38.15 7.41 -5.49
CA MET A 44 39.35 8.11 -5.05
C MET A 44 39.07 9.51 -4.48
N VAL A 45 37.99 10.16 -4.92
CA VAL A 45 37.57 11.48 -4.46
C VAL A 45 36.06 11.49 -4.27
N THR A 46 35.62 11.71 -3.04
CA THR A 46 34.20 11.90 -2.69
C THR A 46 33.87 13.39 -2.72
N ASP A 47 33.94 13.99 -3.90
CA ASP A 47 33.51 15.37 -4.15
C ASP A 47 32.39 15.41 -5.20
N VAL A 48 31.89 16.60 -5.51
CA VAL A 48 30.83 16.78 -6.51
C VAL A 48 31.21 16.17 -7.87
N ALA A 49 32.47 16.30 -8.29
CA ALA A 49 32.91 15.81 -9.59
C ALA A 49 32.98 14.27 -9.63
N GLY A 50 33.54 13.65 -8.60
CA GLY A 50 33.62 12.20 -8.45
C GLY A 50 32.23 11.56 -8.34
N LEU A 51 31.35 12.13 -7.52
CA LEU A 51 29.97 11.65 -7.38
C LEU A 51 29.16 11.85 -8.67
N ALA A 52 29.37 12.95 -9.40
CA ALA A 52 28.72 13.19 -10.69
C ALA A 52 29.14 12.16 -11.76
N ALA A 53 30.43 11.81 -11.80
CA ALA A 53 30.91 10.74 -12.66
C ALA A 53 30.27 9.39 -12.26
N TRP A 54 30.26 9.10 -10.96
CA TRP A 54 29.71 7.86 -10.44
C TRP A 54 28.21 7.67 -10.74
N VAL A 55 27.36 8.69 -10.53
CA VAL A 55 25.92 8.55 -10.84
C VAL A 55 25.64 8.48 -12.34
N ARG A 56 26.50 9.07 -13.18
CA ARG A 56 26.36 8.96 -14.64
C ARG A 56 26.53 7.52 -15.10
N GLU A 57 27.48 6.81 -14.50
CA GLU A 57 27.78 5.40 -14.77
C GLU A 57 26.78 4.46 -14.06
N ASN A 58 26.31 4.86 -12.88
CA ASN A 58 25.41 4.09 -12.02
C ASN A 58 24.08 4.84 -11.76
N PRO A 59 23.29 5.16 -12.79
CA PRO A 59 22.08 5.96 -12.64
C PRO A 59 20.99 5.27 -11.80
N GLY A 60 21.05 3.95 -11.66
CA GLY A 60 20.17 3.18 -10.79
C GLY A 60 20.36 3.47 -9.31
N ASP A 61 21.55 3.96 -8.92
CA ASP A 61 22.01 3.96 -7.53
C ASP A 61 21.83 5.33 -6.86
N VAL A 62 21.31 6.33 -7.57
CA VAL A 62 20.94 7.64 -7.01
C VAL A 62 20.09 7.54 -5.72
N PRO A 63 19.14 6.60 -5.58
CA PRO A 63 18.43 6.41 -4.33
C PRO A 63 19.32 6.09 -3.11
N VAL A 64 20.50 5.49 -3.30
CA VAL A 64 21.46 5.21 -2.22
C VAL A 64 22.06 6.51 -1.67
N LEU A 65 22.36 7.47 -2.56
CA LEU A 65 22.74 8.82 -2.13
C LEU A 65 21.61 9.49 -1.36
N GLY A 66 20.37 9.32 -1.81
CA GLY A 66 19.19 9.78 -1.08
C GLY A 66 19.10 9.21 0.34
N LEU A 67 19.38 7.91 0.52
CA LEU A 67 19.41 7.29 1.85
C LEU A 67 20.50 7.88 2.74
N ALA A 68 21.68 8.19 2.20
CA ALA A 68 22.79 8.78 2.95
C ALA A 68 22.45 10.16 3.56
N ILE A 69 21.54 10.90 2.93
CA ILE A 69 21.03 12.20 3.39
C ILE A 69 19.62 12.10 4.02
N GLY A 70 19.17 10.89 4.36
CA GLY A 70 17.91 10.67 5.09
C GLY A 70 16.63 10.82 4.26
N LEU A 71 16.73 10.81 2.93
CA LEU A 71 15.59 10.81 2.04
C LEU A 71 15.14 9.38 1.71
N SER A 72 13.86 9.09 1.93
CA SER A 72 13.24 7.91 1.33
C SER A 72 13.13 8.10 -0.19
N GLN A 73 12.98 7.00 -0.93
CA GLN A 73 12.82 7.06 -2.39
C GLN A 73 11.63 7.94 -2.82
N GLU A 74 10.52 7.92 -2.07
CA GLU A 74 9.35 8.78 -2.36
C GLU A 74 9.66 10.26 -2.10
N LYS A 75 10.34 10.58 -0.99
CA LYS A 75 10.78 11.96 -0.72
C LYS A 75 11.74 12.44 -1.79
N LEU A 76 12.69 11.59 -2.21
CA LEU A 76 13.60 11.87 -3.31
C LEU A 76 12.84 12.19 -4.60
N LYS A 77 11.83 11.40 -4.98
CA LYS A 77 10.98 11.71 -6.16
C LYS A 77 10.30 13.07 -6.05
N ASN A 78 9.81 13.42 -4.87
CA ASN A 78 9.10 14.69 -4.66
C ASN A 78 10.05 15.88 -4.77
N VAL A 79 11.23 15.83 -4.15
CA VAL A 79 12.21 16.93 -4.24
C VAL A 79 12.80 17.06 -5.64
N LEU A 80 12.98 15.95 -6.36
CA LEU A 80 13.40 15.99 -7.77
C LEU A 80 12.33 16.61 -8.66
N ARG A 81 11.05 16.28 -8.43
CA ARG A 81 9.94 16.87 -9.19
C ARG A 81 9.85 18.37 -8.96
N ASP A 82 10.03 18.81 -7.72
CA ASP A 82 10.02 20.24 -7.38
C ASP A 82 11.18 20.99 -8.03
N ARG A 83 12.40 20.43 -7.99
CA ARG A 83 13.60 21.10 -8.52
C ARG A 83 13.75 21.03 -10.03
N PHE A 84 13.50 19.87 -10.62
CA PHE A 84 13.86 19.55 -12.00
C PHE A 84 12.65 19.27 -12.90
N ASP A 85 11.42 19.44 -12.38
CA ASP A 85 10.16 19.11 -13.06
C ASP A 85 10.10 17.64 -13.53
N THR A 86 10.81 16.75 -12.82
CA THR A 86 10.81 15.30 -13.08
C THR A 86 11.06 14.50 -11.82
N SER A 87 10.40 13.34 -11.72
CA SER A 87 10.67 12.36 -10.66
C SER A 87 11.70 11.29 -11.07
N GLY A 88 12.18 11.34 -12.31
CA GLY A 88 13.07 10.34 -12.89
C GLY A 88 14.56 10.68 -12.73
N TRP A 89 15.23 10.06 -11.76
CA TRP A 89 16.68 10.26 -11.55
C TRP A 89 17.55 9.65 -12.64
N HIS A 90 17.12 8.60 -13.34
CA HIS A 90 17.94 7.95 -14.38
C HIS A 90 18.32 8.92 -15.51
N GLY A 91 17.36 9.74 -15.95
CA GLY A 91 17.59 10.75 -16.98
C GLY A 91 18.49 11.87 -16.47
N LEU A 92 18.22 12.37 -15.25
CA LEU A 92 19.02 13.42 -14.63
C LEU A 92 20.47 12.99 -14.42
N ALA A 93 20.71 11.80 -13.91
CA ALA A 93 22.05 11.28 -13.68
C ALA A 93 22.85 11.11 -14.99
N ARG A 94 22.20 10.75 -16.09
CA ARG A 94 22.90 10.63 -17.39
C ARG A 94 23.14 11.98 -18.06
N GLN A 95 22.13 12.84 -18.08
CA GLN A 95 22.13 14.05 -18.89
C GLN A 95 22.69 15.27 -18.14
N ARG A 96 22.42 15.35 -16.83
CA ARG A 96 22.74 16.49 -15.96
C ARG A 96 23.35 16.05 -14.61
N PRO A 97 24.35 15.14 -14.57
CA PRO A 97 24.87 14.57 -13.32
C PRO A 97 25.50 15.60 -12.40
N VAL A 98 26.28 16.54 -12.95
CA VAL A 98 26.94 17.57 -12.15
C VAL A 98 25.90 18.43 -11.46
N GLU A 99 24.88 18.87 -12.21
CA GLU A 99 23.81 19.68 -11.64
C GLU A 99 22.97 18.93 -10.60
N LEU A 100 22.70 17.64 -10.82
CA LEU A 100 22.03 16.78 -9.85
C LEU A 100 22.82 16.69 -8.53
N ILE A 101 24.12 16.41 -8.62
CA ILE A 101 24.97 16.25 -7.43
C ILE A 101 25.24 17.58 -6.73
N THR A 102 25.51 18.66 -7.47
CA THR A 102 25.66 20.00 -6.90
C THR A 102 24.42 20.38 -6.12
N TRP A 103 23.22 20.18 -6.68
CA TRP A 103 21.99 20.49 -5.96
C TRP A 103 21.78 19.60 -4.74
N LEU A 104 22.05 18.29 -4.83
CA LEU A 104 21.96 17.40 -3.66
C LEU A 104 22.94 17.81 -2.55
N ASP A 105 24.12 18.30 -2.92
CA ASP A 105 25.12 18.80 -1.97
C ASP A 105 24.72 20.14 -1.35
N GLU A 106 24.26 21.10 -2.15
CA GLU A 106 23.83 22.41 -1.66
C GLU A 106 22.61 22.33 -0.73
N GLU A 107 21.61 21.50 -1.05
CA GLU A 107 20.38 21.41 -0.27
C GLU A 107 20.46 20.44 0.91
N PHE A 108 21.26 19.36 0.79
CA PHE A 108 21.27 18.26 1.76
C PHE A 108 22.65 17.88 2.27
N ASP A 109 23.68 18.63 1.88
CA ASP A 109 25.05 18.49 2.40
C ASP A 109 25.63 17.09 2.11
N LEU A 110 25.32 16.57 0.92
CA LEU A 110 25.60 15.20 0.46
C LEU A 110 27.06 14.80 0.67
N VAL A 111 28.01 15.62 0.21
CA VAL A 111 29.44 15.31 0.28
C VAL A 111 29.90 15.18 1.73
N ARG A 112 29.52 16.13 2.58
CA ARG A 112 29.86 16.06 4.02
C ARG A 112 29.20 14.86 4.68
N MET A 113 27.95 14.57 4.34
CA MET A 113 27.20 13.43 4.89
C MET A 113 27.81 12.09 4.51
N LEU A 114 28.25 11.91 3.26
CA LEU A 114 28.95 10.70 2.84
C LEU A 114 30.31 10.59 3.55
N THR A 115 31.10 11.65 3.53
CA THR A 115 32.44 11.67 4.15
C THR A 115 32.38 11.35 5.64
N ALA A 116 31.35 11.84 6.35
CA ALA A 116 31.18 11.60 7.79
C ALA A 116 30.69 10.18 8.14
N GLN A 117 30.16 9.45 7.17
CA GLN A 117 29.44 8.18 7.42
C GLN A 117 30.16 6.95 6.85
N MET A 118 30.84 7.06 5.71
CA MET A 118 31.40 5.88 5.00
C MET A 118 32.39 5.07 5.84
N ASP A 119 33.28 5.73 6.58
CA ASP A 119 34.31 5.06 7.40
C ASP A 119 33.91 4.91 8.88
N ARG A 120 32.67 5.26 9.22
CA ARG A 120 32.22 5.25 10.61
C ARG A 120 31.88 3.84 11.06
N THR A 121 32.35 3.47 12.25
CA THR A 121 31.87 2.26 12.94
C THR A 121 30.54 2.54 13.63
N TYR A 122 29.52 1.76 13.31
CA TYR A 122 28.19 1.87 13.91
C TYR A 122 27.98 0.81 15.00
N THR A 123 27.31 1.20 16.09
CA THR A 123 26.84 0.29 17.13
C THR A 123 25.45 -0.23 16.82
N PHE A 124 25.02 -1.28 17.53
CA PHE A 124 23.63 -1.74 17.44
C PHE A 124 22.62 -0.65 17.84
N ALA A 125 22.98 0.24 18.78
CA ALA A 125 22.14 1.36 19.17
C ALA A 125 21.91 2.34 18.00
N ASP A 126 22.96 2.65 17.23
CA ASP A 126 22.85 3.51 16.05
C ASP A 126 21.91 2.90 14.99
N ILE A 127 22.01 1.57 14.78
CA ILE A 127 21.12 0.82 13.88
C ILE A 127 19.66 0.91 14.35
N LEU A 128 19.41 0.74 15.66
CA LEU A 128 18.05 0.85 16.21
C LEU A 128 17.50 2.28 16.12
N VAL A 129 18.34 3.31 16.31
CA VAL A 129 17.95 4.72 16.13
C VAL A 129 17.56 5.00 14.68
N ALA A 130 18.36 4.55 13.70
CA ALA A 130 18.04 4.69 12.27
C ALA A 130 16.73 3.96 11.90
N ARG A 131 16.50 2.76 12.45
CA ARG A 131 15.25 1.99 12.27
C ARG A 131 14.04 2.65 12.95
N ALA A 132 14.24 3.33 14.07
CA ALA A 132 13.17 4.08 14.75
C ALA A 132 12.79 5.35 13.98
N GLY A 133 13.76 6.08 13.43
CA GLY A 133 13.51 7.25 12.58
C GLY A 133 12.73 6.92 11.31
N THR A 134 13.00 5.75 10.71
CA THR A 134 12.25 5.25 9.55
C THR A 134 10.84 4.77 9.89
N ARG A 135 10.51 4.39 11.13
CA ARG A 135 9.11 4.10 11.54
C ARG A 135 8.18 5.31 11.43
N LEU A 136 8.71 6.53 11.49
CA LEU A 136 7.94 7.76 11.27
C LEU A 136 7.62 8.01 9.78
N THR A 137 8.28 7.31 8.85
CA THR A 137 8.18 7.58 7.39
C THR A 137 7.91 6.36 6.52
N ALA A 138 8.08 5.13 7.02
CA ALA A 138 7.93 3.89 6.27
C ALA A 138 6.68 3.10 6.68
N THR A 139 5.51 3.75 6.62
CA THR A 139 4.21 3.08 6.70
C THR A 139 3.86 2.51 5.32
N ARG A 140 4.50 1.40 4.95
CA ARG A 140 4.30 0.74 3.63
C ARG A 140 2.92 0.06 3.58
N ALA A 141 1.93 0.82 3.16
CA ALA A 141 0.52 0.45 3.01
C ALA A 141 0.17 -0.25 1.67
N GLY A 142 1.16 -0.74 0.90
CA GLY A 142 0.92 -1.23 -0.47
C GLY A 142 0.61 -2.72 -0.60
N ALA A 143 1.37 -3.60 0.08
CA ALA A 143 1.26 -5.05 -0.10
C ALA A 143 0.04 -5.66 0.62
N SER A 144 -0.43 -5.00 1.68
CA SER A 144 -1.50 -5.49 2.55
C SER A 144 -2.90 -5.38 1.93
N GLY A 145 -3.19 -4.31 1.17
CA GLY A 145 -4.47 -4.14 0.48
C GLY A 145 -4.64 -5.12 -0.69
N ARG A 146 -3.58 -5.32 -1.48
CA ARG A 146 -3.59 -6.21 -2.64
C ARG A 146 -3.91 -7.66 -2.25
N ARG A 147 -3.43 -8.13 -1.10
CA ARG A 147 -3.69 -9.49 -0.62
C ARG A 147 -5.19 -9.79 -0.43
N ILE A 148 -5.98 -8.83 0.05
CA ILE A 148 -7.43 -9.02 0.23
C ILE A 148 -8.12 -9.05 -1.15
N GLU A 149 -7.74 -8.12 -2.04
CA GLU A 149 -8.26 -8.06 -3.40
C GLU A 149 -8.00 -9.37 -4.18
N ASP A 150 -6.76 -9.88 -4.12
CA ASP A 150 -6.38 -11.13 -4.79
C ASP A 150 -7.24 -12.31 -4.29
N HIS A 151 -7.49 -12.41 -2.98
CA HIS A 151 -8.29 -13.51 -2.41
C HIS A 151 -9.79 -13.45 -2.79
N ILE A 152 -10.40 -12.25 -2.83
CA ILE A 152 -11.80 -12.14 -3.26
C ILE A 152 -11.94 -12.40 -4.77
N GLU A 153 -10.92 -12.02 -5.56
CA GLU A 153 -10.87 -12.29 -6.99
C GLU A 153 -10.75 -13.79 -7.27
N ASP A 154 -9.85 -14.48 -6.56
CA ASP A 154 -9.69 -15.94 -6.67
C ASP A 154 -11.01 -16.67 -6.36
N ILE A 155 -11.77 -16.22 -5.36
CA ILE A 155 -13.08 -16.80 -5.04
C ILE A 155 -14.09 -16.58 -6.19
N ALA A 156 -14.15 -15.37 -6.76
CA ALA A 156 -15.05 -15.10 -7.88
C ALA A 156 -14.70 -15.95 -9.11
N ARG A 157 -13.40 -16.08 -9.41
CA ARG A 157 -12.87 -16.91 -10.49
C ARG A 157 -13.17 -18.40 -10.28
N ASP A 158 -12.92 -18.91 -9.07
CA ASP A 158 -13.20 -20.30 -8.69
C ASP A 158 -14.68 -20.67 -8.83
N LEU A 159 -15.56 -19.71 -8.57
CA LEU A 159 -17.01 -19.89 -8.72
C LEU A 159 -17.47 -19.79 -10.18
N GLY A 160 -16.60 -19.37 -11.10
CA GLY A 160 -16.95 -19.19 -12.52
C GLY A 160 -17.82 -17.96 -12.77
N LEU A 161 -17.70 -16.93 -11.93
CA LEU A 161 -18.48 -15.70 -12.06
C LEU A 161 -17.83 -14.75 -13.08
N ASP A 162 -18.65 -14.03 -13.85
CA ASP A 162 -18.19 -12.89 -14.65
C ASP A 162 -17.98 -11.68 -13.74
N TYR A 163 -16.76 -11.13 -13.72
CA TYR A 163 -16.41 -10.02 -12.83
C TYR A 163 -15.48 -8.98 -13.46
N VAL A 164 -15.47 -7.79 -12.85
CA VAL A 164 -14.55 -6.68 -13.11
C VAL A 164 -13.95 -6.21 -11.79
N THR A 165 -12.64 -5.96 -11.76
CA THR A 165 -11.93 -5.45 -10.59
C THR A 165 -11.73 -3.93 -10.66
N ARG A 166 -11.67 -3.25 -9.51
CA ARG A 166 -11.31 -1.83 -9.37
C ARG A 166 -12.06 -0.90 -10.33
N SER A 167 -13.37 -0.84 -10.17
CA SER A 167 -14.22 -0.02 -11.04
C SER A 167 -15.31 0.68 -10.23
N ARG A 168 -16.23 1.35 -10.91
CA ARG A 168 -17.42 1.93 -10.31
C ARG A 168 -18.64 1.19 -10.81
N PHE A 169 -19.65 1.08 -9.95
CA PHE A 169 -20.91 0.49 -10.34
C PHE A 169 -22.06 1.49 -10.24
N SER A 170 -23.10 1.25 -11.04
CA SER A 170 -24.31 2.07 -11.06
C SER A 170 -25.36 1.56 -10.07
N GLY A 171 -25.99 2.51 -9.39
CA GLY A 171 -26.97 2.28 -8.36
C GLY A 171 -28.19 3.20 -8.47
N ARG A 172 -28.78 3.53 -7.31
CA ARG A 172 -29.98 4.36 -7.17
C ARG A 172 -29.79 5.73 -7.83
N ASN A 173 -30.81 6.20 -8.51
CA ASN A 173 -30.87 7.53 -9.14
C ASN A 173 -29.70 7.81 -10.11
N GLY A 174 -29.14 6.77 -10.74
CA GLY A 174 -28.02 6.90 -11.67
C GLY A 174 -26.70 7.29 -11.01
N ARG A 175 -26.62 7.27 -9.68
CA ARG A 175 -25.37 7.48 -8.96
C ARG A 175 -24.46 6.27 -9.07
N THR A 176 -23.16 6.51 -8.96
CA THR A 176 -22.15 5.45 -8.94
C THR A 176 -21.36 5.46 -7.64
N ALA A 177 -20.86 4.30 -7.22
CA ALA A 177 -19.92 4.14 -6.11
C ALA A 177 -18.73 3.25 -6.53
N PRO A 178 -17.56 3.40 -5.90
CA PRO A 178 -16.43 2.52 -6.16
C PRO A 178 -16.68 1.11 -5.61
N ALA A 179 -16.07 0.11 -6.24
CA ALA A 179 -15.99 -1.25 -5.72
C ALA A 179 -14.68 -1.90 -6.18
N ASP A 180 -14.09 -2.70 -5.29
CA ASP A 180 -12.83 -3.40 -5.55
C ASP A 180 -13.08 -4.65 -6.41
N LEU A 181 -14.25 -5.29 -6.27
CA LEU A 181 -14.75 -6.37 -7.13
C LEU A 181 -16.23 -6.13 -7.46
N ILE A 182 -16.60 -6.29 -8.74
CA ILE A 182 -17.97 -6.21 -9.25
C ILE A 182 -18.27 -7.50 -10.00
N VAL A 183 -19.34 -8.20 -9.64
CA VAL A 183 -19.83 -9.39 -10.35
C VAL A 183 -21.08 -9.01 -11.17
N GLY A 184 -21.12 -9.48 -12.42
CA GLY A 184 -22.13 -9.13 -13.41
C GLY A 184 -21.79 -7.85 -14.18
N ASP A 185 -22.78 -7.25 -14.85
CA ASP A 185 -22.62 -6.01 -15.61
C ASP A 185 -22.36 -4.82 -14.66
N PRO A 186 -21.26 -4.05 -14.80
CA PRO A 186 -21.01 -2.87 -13.97
C PRO A 186 -22.12 -1.80 -13.99
N ASN A 187 -22.94 -1.75 -15.03
CA ASN A 187 -24.10 -0.85 -15.11
C ASN A 187 -25.32 -1.39 -14.36
N ALA A 188 -25.34 -2.68 -14.06
CA ALA A 188 -26.43 -3.34 -13.38
C ALA A 188 -25.92 -4.49 -12.49
N PRO A 189 -24.94 -4.26 -11.60
CA PRO A 189 -24.21 -5.35 -10.97
C PRO A 189 -25.12 -6.17 -10.07
N ASP A 190 -24.71 -7.40 -9.82
CA ASP A 190 -25.39 -8.31 -8.91
C ASP A 190 -24.69 -8.33 -7.55
N ILE A 191 -23.35 -8.35 -7.53
CA ILE A 191 -22.54 -8.33 -6.30
C ILE A 191 -21.46 -7.27 -6.42
N VAL A 192 -21.27 -6.49 -5.36
CA VAL A 192 -20.21 -5.49 -5.25
C VAL A 192 -19.49 -5.64 -3.91
N VAL A 193 -18.16 -5.60 -3.94
CA VAL A 193 -17.33 -5.88 -2.77
C VAL A 193 -16.27 -4.78 -2.58
N ALA A 194 -16.17 -4.26 -1.37
CA ALA A 194 -15.05 -3.44 -0.92
C ALA A 194 -13.99 -4.30 -0.22
N ALA A 195 -12.72 -4.09 -0.53
CA ALA A 195 -11.56 -4.75 0.08
C ALA A 195 -10.69 -3.71 0.81
N LYS A 196 -10.57 -3.80 2.14
CA LYS A 196 -9.83 -2.81 2.95
C LYS A 196 -8.85 -3.47 3.92
N GLY A 197 -7.56 -3.32 3.64
CA GLY A 197 -6.47 -3.82 4.49
C GLY A 197 -5.82 -2.73 5.34
N PHE A 198 -5.57 -2.98 6.63
CA PHE A 198 -4.85 -2.03 7.49
C PHE A 198 -4.00 -2.69 8.58
N ASP A 199 -2.68 -2.70 8.42
CA ASP A 199 -1.72 -3.28 9.39
C ASP A 199 -0.85 -2.23 10.12
N SER A 200 -0.54 -1.09 9.48
CA SER A 200 0.23 0.01 10.08
C SER A 200 -0.22 1.36 9.50
N THR A 201 -0.08 2.42 10.29
CA THR A 201 -0.58 3.83 10.17
C THR A 201 -0.31 4.57 8.85
N GLY A 202 -0.63 3.98 7.70
CA GLY A 202 -0.58 4.60 6.38
C GLY A 202 -1.85 5.41 6.07
N SER A 203 -1.65 6.61 5.56
CA SER A 203 -2.59 7.74 5.44
C SER A 203 -3.67 7.65 4.34
N LYS A 204 -4.11 6.46 3.90
CA LYS A 204 -5.16 6.31 2.86
C LYS A 204 -6.55 5.92 3.38
N LEU A 205 -6.74 5.90 4.69
CA LEU A 205 -7.89 5.25 5.31
C LEU A 205 -9.06 6.18 5.66
N THR A 206 -8.90 7.51 5.53
CA THR A 206 -10.06 8.40 5.65
C THR A 206 -11.08 8.08 4.56
N ASP A 207 -10.63 7.47 3.46
CA ASP A 207 -11.49 7.09 2.35
C ASP A 207 -12.23 5.74 2.54
N ALA A 208 -11.68 4.81 3.34
CA ALA A 208 -12.20 3.45 3.44
C ALA A 208 -13.63 3.37 4.01
N VAL A 209 -13.96 4.18 5.02
CA VAL A 209 -15.32 4.26 5.58
C VAL A 209 -16.26 4.92 4.59
N ARG A 210 -15.84 6.06 4.03
CA ARG A 210 -16.62 6.83 3.05
C ARG A 210 -17.00 5.98 1.84
N GLU A 211 -16.07 5.21 1.29
CA GLU A 211 -16.33 4.35 0.14
C GLU A 211 -17.41 3.31 0.44
N ILE A 212 -17.38 2.67 1.61
CA ILE A 212 -18.38 1.66 1.98
C ILE A 212 -19.74 2.33 2.30
N GLU A 213 -19.74 3.50 2.93
CA GLU A 213 -20.94 4.31 3.11
C GLU A 213 -21.56 4.70 1.76
N GLU A 214 -20.74 5.10 0.77
CA GLU A 214 -21.18 5.39 -0.59
C GLU A 214 -21.79 4.16 -1.28
N MET A 215 -21.16 2.98 -1.14
CA MET A 215 -21.70 1.72 -1.66
C MET A 215 -23.08 1.41 -1.05
N ALA A 216 -23.21 1.57 0.26
CA ALA A 216 -24.46 1.35 0.99
C ALA A 216 -25.55 2.34 0.57
N GLU A 217 -25.18 3.60 0.29
CA GLU A 217 -26.13 4.64 -0.12
C GLU A 217 -26.65 4.44 -1.55
N VAL A 218 -25.76 4.08 -2.49
CA VAL A 218 -26.15 3.93 -3.90
C VAL A 218 -26.80 2.58 -4.18
N ARG A 219 -26.76 1.60 -3.28
CA ARG A 219 -27.26 0.25 -3.59
C ARG A 219 -28.71 0.22 -4.06
N LEU A 220 -28.97 -0.69 -4.98
CA LEU A 220 -30.30 -1.16 -5.33
C LEU A 220 -30.70 -2.34 -4.44
N PRO A 221 -32.00 -2.54 -4.13
CA PRO A 221 -32.44 -3.69 -3.32
C PRO A 221 -32.08 -5.06 -3.90
N ARG A 222 -31.78 -5.11 -5.20
CA ARG A 222 -31.37 -6.34 -5.89
C ARG A 222 -29.89 -6.68 -5.76
N GLN A 223 -29.06 -5.72 -5.35
CA GLN A 223 -27.61 -5.85 -5.27
C GLN A 223 -27.18 -6.40 -3.91
N LEU A 224 -26.18 -7.27 -3.95
CA LEU A 224 -25.45 -7.72 -2.79
C LEU A 224 -24.22 -6.82 -2.56
N VAL A 225 -24.17 -6.14 -1.41
CA VAL A 225 -23.09 -5.21 -1.04
C VAL A 225 -22.31 -5.80 0.12
N LEU A 226 -21.04 -6.16 -0.11
CA LEU A 226 -20.19 -6.82 0.87
C LEU A 226 -18.93 -6.01 1.16
N ALA A 227 -18.37 -6.18 2.36
CA ALA A 227 -17.07 -5.61 2.71
C ALA A 227 -16.15 -6.71 3.27
N VAL A 228 -14.93 -6.81 2.74
CA VAL A 228 -13.86 -7.65 3.28
C VAL A 228 -12.80 -6.73 3.86
N ILE A 229 -12.71 -6.68 5.18
CA ILE A 229 -11.89 -5.73 5.92
C ILE A 229 -10.99 -6.51 6.88
N ASP A 230 -9.69 -6.34 6.78
CA ASP A 230 -8.75 -7.07 7.63
C ASP A 230 -7.51 -6.22 7.96
N GLY A 231 -6.69 -6.71 8.88
CA GLY A 231 -5.46 -6.08 9.35
C GLY A 231 -5.51 -5.64 10.81
N ILE A 232 -4.41 -5.84 11.53
CA ILE A 232 -4.33 -5.58 12.97
C ILE A 232 -4.41 -4.09 13.31
N GLY A 233 -4.07 -3.22 12.37
CA GLY A 233 -4.14 -1.76 12.51
C GLY A 233 -5.57 -1.31 12.80
N TRP A 234 -6.60 -2.01 12.31
CA TRP A 234 -7.99 -1.64 12.57
C TRP A 234 -8.36 -1.66 14.05
N LYS A 235 -7.61 -2.39 14.89
CA LYS A 235 -7.79 -2.36 16.36
C LYS A 235 -7.51 -1.00 16.97
N SER A 236 -6.73 -0.14 16.31
CA SER A 236 -6.53 1.26 16.73
C SER A 236 -7.56 2.23 16.13
N ARG A 237 -8.47 1.76 15.26
CA ARG A 237 -9.53 2.55 14.61
C ARG A 237 -10.92 1.95 14.82
N GLN A 238 -11.20 1.47 16.02
CA GLN A 238 -12.46 0.78 16.32
C GLN A 238 -13.70 1.64 16.05
N ALA A 239 -13.64 2.96 16.25
CA ALA A 239 -14.75 3.86 15.95
C ALA A 239 -15.19 3.81 14.47
N ASP A 240 -14.23 3.65 13.56
CA ASP A 240 -14.50 3.56 12.12
C ASP A 240 -15.01 2.18 11.74
N LEU A 241 -14.42 1.11 12.29
CA LEU A 241 -14.98 -0.24 12.13
C LEU A 241 -16.39 -0.36 12.69
N ARG A 242 -16.69 0.28 13.83
CA ARG A 242 -18.03 0.28 14.42
C ARG A 242 -19.03 0.93 13.48
N ARG A 243 -18.66 2.02 12.80
CA ARG A 243 -19.52 2.65 11.79
C ARG A 243 -19.84 1.69 10.64
N ILE A 244 -18.84 1.01 10.08
CA ILE A 244 -19.07 0.06 8.99
C ILE A 244 -19.86 -1.16 9.47
N HIS A 245 -19.55 -1.69 10.66
CA HIS A 245 -20.31 -2.79 11.28
C HIS A 245 -21.78 -2.42 11.49
N GLN A 246 -22.06 -1.17 11.91
CA GLN A 246 -23.41 -0.67 12.06
C GLN A 246 -24.19 -0.69 10.73
N LEU A 247 -23.54 -0.41 9.59
CA LEU A 247 -24.18 -0.55 8.28
C LEU A 247 -24.66 -1.98 8.04
N TRP A 248 -23.93 -3.00 8.52
CA TRP A 248 -24.36 -4.40 8.40
C TRP A 248 -25.49 -4.73 9.38
N VAL A 249 -25.39 -4.27 10.63
CA VAL A 249 -26.46 -4.42 11.64
C VAL A 249 -27.77 -3.81 11.13
N ASP A 250 -27.70 -2.64 10.50
CA ASP A 250 -28.84 -1.91 9.93
C ASP A 250 -29.26 -2.45 8.56
N ARG A 251 -28.61 -3.52 8.07
CA ARG A 251 -28.83 -4.15 6.75
C ARG A 251 -28.66 -3.20 5.56
N GLN A 252 -27.87 -2.15 5.72
CA GLN A 252 -27.48 -1.25 4.64
C GLN A 252 -26.42 -1.89 3.75
N ILE A 253 -25.52 -2.69 4.33
CA ILE A 253 -24.71 -3.68 3.60
C ILE A 253 -25.10 -5.09 4.05
N ASP A 254 -24.75 -6.07 3.24
CA ASP A 254 -25.26 -7.44 3.35
C ASP A 254 -24.28 -8.38 4.08
N GLY A 255 -23.00 -8.00 4.22
CA GLY A 255 -22.01 -8.79 4.93
C GLY A 255 -20.67 -8.09 5.15
N MET A 256 -20.00 -8.43 6.25
CA MET A 256 -18.66 -7.98 6.57
C MET A 256 -17.76 -9.18 6.97
N TYR A 257 -16.59 -9.29 6.36
CA TYR A 257 -15.70 -10.45 6.47
C TYR A 257 -14.24 -10.06 6.66
N THR A 258 -13.43 -11.00 7.13
CA THR A 258 -11.96 -10.91 7.22
C THR A 258 -11.35 -12.08 6.43
N LEU A 259 -10.03 -12.15 6.28
CA LEU A 259 -9.39 -13.28 5.61
C LEU A 259 -9.70 -14.62 6.29
N VAL A 260 -9.82 -14.62 7.63
CA VAL A 260 -10.15 -15.82 8.41
C VAL A 260 -11.60 -16.26 8.20
N THR A 261 -12.49 -15.34 7.81
CA THR A 261 -13.91 -15.65 7.56
C THR A 261 -14.27 -15.72 6.07
N LEU A 262 -13.28 -15.79 5.18
CA LEU A 262 -13.51 -15.87 3.72
C LEU A 262 -14.32 -17.09 3.28
N ASP A 263 -14.26 -18.21 4.00
CA ASP A 263 -15.13 -19.36 3.71
C ASP A 263 -16.61 -19.00 3.82
N ARG A 264 -16.98 -18.12 4.77
CA ARG A 264 -18.35 -17.60 4.90
C ARG A 264 -18.69 -16.64 3.77
N PHE A 265 -17.76 -15.75 3.41
CA PHE A 265 -17.90 -14.89 2.24
C PHE A 265 -18.19 -15.73 0.97
N ARG A 266 -17.40 -16.77 0.73
CA ARG A 266 -17.59 -17.70 -0.40
C ARG A 266 -18.97 -18.35 -0.36
N ALA A 267 -19.43 -18.79 0.81
CA ALA A 267 -20.74 -19.40 0.98
C ALA A 267 -21.88 -18.42 0.65
N ASP A 268 -21.83 -17.19 1.19
CA ASP A 268 -22.85 -16.16 0.94
C ASP A 268 -22.87 -15.72 -0.54
N VAL A 269 -21.71 -15.53 -1.16
CA VAL A 269 -21.59 -15.25 -2.60
C VAL A 269 -22.16 -16.39 -3.44
N THR A 270 -21.85 -17.64 -3.11
CA THR A 270 -22.36 -18.82 -3.82
C THR A 270 -23.88 -18.94 -3.70
N GLU A 271 -24.43 -18.75 -2.50
CA GLU A 271 -25.88 -18.76 -2.25
C GLU A 271 -26.57 -17.71 -3.12
N PHE A 272 -26.09 -16.47 -3.09
CA PHE A 272 -26.67 -15.38 -3.86
C PHE A 272 -26.53 -15.59 -5.38
N ALA A 273 -25.36 -16.03 -5.84
CA ALA A 273 -25.11 -16.29 -7.26
C ALA A 273 -26.07 -17.34 -7.82
N ARG A 274 -26.35 -18.42 -7.07
CA ARG A 274 -27.35 -19.43 -7.45
C ARG A 274 -28.76 -18.87 -7.51
N LEU A 275 -29.15 -18.05 -6.53
CA LEU A 275 -30.46 -17.40 -6.52
C LEU A 275 -30.66 -16.45 -7.71
N ARG A 276 -29.57 -15.80 -8.15
CA ARG A 276 -29.54 -14.91 -9.32
C ARG A 276 -29.26 -15.61 -10.65
N ARG A 277 -28.99 -16.93 -10.64
CA ARG A 277 -28.62 -17.73 -11.81
C ARG A 277 -27.37 -17.20 -12.52
N LEU A 278 -26.39 -16.75 -11.74
CA LEU A 278 -25.06 -16.37 -12.24
C LEU A 278 -24.15 -17.60 -12.42
N ILE A 279 -24.47 -18.70 -11.72
CA ILE A 279 -23.82 -20.01 -11.74
C ILE A 279 -24.86 -21.12 -11.64
#